data_AF-A0A9Q0ICA3-F1
#
_entry.id   AF-A0A9Q0ICA3-F1
#
_cell.length_a   1.000
_cell.length_b   1.000
_cell.length_c   1.000
_cell.angle_alpha   90.00
_cell.angle_beta   90.00
_cell.angle_gamma   90.00
#
_symmetry.space_group_name_H-M   'P 1'
#
loop_
_entity.id
_entity.type
_entity.pdbx_description
1 polymer ?
#
loop_
_entity_poly.entity_id
_entity_poly.type
_entity_poly.pdbx_seq_one_letter_code
_entity_poly.pdbx_strand_id
1 'polypeptide(L)'
;MSFSGTANTGRFALPAPKDAESCGGVVQGLNGSIESPGFPHGYPNYANCTWLIITGERNRIQLSFVTLALEEDFDIVSVYDGQPSPGNLKLK
;
A
#
# COMPACT_ATOMS: atom_id res chain seq x y z
N MET A 1 1.47 10.10 5.37
CA MET A 1 1.10 9.17 4.30
C MET A 1 0.20 9.83 3.24
N SER A 2 0.69 10.76 2.41
CA SER A 2 0.08 11.00 1.09
C SER A 2 0.94 10.26 0.07
N PHE A 3 0.54 9.03 -0.26
CA PHE A 3 1.26 8.20 -1.24
C PHE A 3 0.31 7.64 -2.30
N SER A 4 0.82 7.56 -3.52
CA SER A 4 0.22 6.80 -4.61
C SER A 4 1.34 5.94 -5.20
N GLY A 5 1.11 4.63 -5.25
CA GLY A 5 2.10 3.65 -5.68
C GLY A 5 1.54 2.76 -6.77
N THR A 6 2.27 2.60 -7.86
CA THR A 6 1.98 1.60 -8.89
C THR A 6 2.76 0.33 -8.63
N ALA A 7 2.05 -0.80 -8.59
CA ALA A 7 2.63 -2.12 -8.70
C ALA A 7 2.32 -2.71 -10.09
N ASN A 8 3.12 -3.66 -10.54
CA ASN A 8 2.74 -4.49 -11.69
C ASN A 8 1.67 -5.54 -11.29
N THR A 9 0.60 -5.13 -10.56
CA THR A 9 -0.59 -5.89 -10.09
C THR A 9 -1.83 -4.97 -9.81
N GLY A 10 -3.11 -5.29 -10.07
CA GLY A 10 -3.91 -5.36 -11.33
C GLY A 10 -4.73 -4.09 -11.64
N ARG A 11 -5.15 -3.81 -12.91
CA ARG A 11 -5.76 -2.50 -13.29
C ARG A 11 -7.24 -2.44 -12.92
N PHE A 12 -7.48 -2.43 -11.61
CA PHE A 12 -8.77 -2.40 -10.97
C PHE A 12 -8.84 -1.16 -10.09
N ALA A 13 -9.86 -0.35 -10.29
CA ALA A 13 -10.30 0.58 -9.25
C ALA A 13 -11.15 -0.24 -8.26
N LEU A 14 -10.62 -0.52 -7.07
CA LEU A 14 -11.49 -0.82 -5.94
C LEU A 14 -12.29 0.45 -5.63
N PRO A 15 -13.60 0.38 -5.35
CA PRO A 15 -14.32 1.53 -4.82
C PRO A 15 -13.67 1.92 -3.48
N ALA A 16 -13.26 3.18 -3.36
CA ALA A 16 -12.70 3.68 -2.11
C ALA A 16 -13.71 3.43 -0.96
N PRO A 17 -13.27 2.90 0.21
CA PRO A 17 -14.09 2.88 1.41
C PRO A 17 -14.62 4.30 1.67
N LYS A 18 -15.94 4.45 1.79
CA LYS A 18 -16.56 5.76 2.03
C LYS A 18 -16.30 6.30 3.44
N ASP A 19 -15.89 5.41 4.33
CA ASP A 19 -15.65 5.66 5.74
C ASP A 19 -14.13 5.56 5.98
N ALA A 20 -13.51 6.68 6.40
CA ALA A 20 -12.05 6.81 6.49
C ALA A 20 -11.40 5.99 7.64
N GLU A 21 -12.18 5.22 8.38
CA GLU A 21 -11.73 4.37 9.51
C GLU A 21 -11.14 3.02 9.08
N SER A 22 -11.30 2.59 7.81
CA SER A 22 -10.73 1.34 7.33
C SER A 22 -9.97 1.52 6.01
N CYS A 23 -8.64 1.59 6.12
CA CYS A 23 -7.71 1.65 4.98
C CYS A 23 -6.86 0.38 4.91
N GLY A 24 -6.60 -0.10 3.68
CA GLY A 24 -5.94 -1.38 3.44
C GLY A 24 -6.73 -2.26 2.48
N GLY A 25 -6.48 -3.57 2.53
CA GLY A 25 -7.23 -4.58 1.77
C GLY A 25 -6.33 -5.54 0.97
N VAL A 26 -6.92 -6.26 0.02
CA VAL A 26 -6.20 -7.21 -0.85
C VAL A 26 -6.19 -6.70 -2.29
N VAL A 27 -5.00 -6.63 -2.89
CA VAL A 27 -4.78 -6.13 -4.26
C VAL A 27 -4.33 -7.30 -5.13
N GLN A 28 -5.03 -7.57 -6.23
CA GLN A 28 -4.79 -8.74 -7.08
C GLN A 28 -4.68 -8.38 -8.58
N GLY A 29 -3.75 -9.00 -9.31
CA GLY A 29 -3.70 -8.97 -10.79
C GLY A 29 -2.31 -8.69 -11.40
N LEU A 30 -2.25 -7.87 -12.47
CA LEU A 30 -1.06 -7.69 -13.34
C LEU A 30 -0.50 -6.26 -13.60
N ASN A 31 -1.15 -5.14 -13.20
CA ASN A 31 -0.70 -3.71 -13.30
C ASN A 31 -1.68 -2.75 -12.58
N GLY A 32 -1.41 -2.19 -11.40
CA GLY A 32 -2.42 -1.46 -10.60
C GLY A 32 -1.87 -0.58 -9.48
N SER A 33 -2.76 0.05 -8.71
CA SER A 33 -2.47 1.20 -7.84
C SER A 33 -2.93 1.02 -6.39
N ILE A 34 -2.12 1.50 -5.45
CA ILE A 34 -2.46 1.66 -4.03
C ILE A 34 -2.33 3.14 -3.67
N GLU A 35 -3.33 3.67 -2.98
CA GLU A 35 -3.36 5.06 -2.51
C GLU A 35 -3.71 5.12 -1.02
N SER A 36 -3.09 6.06 -0.33
CA SER A 36 -3.38 6.37 1.07
C SER A 36 -4.77 6.99 1.26
N PRO A 37 -5.44 6.77 2.41
CA PRO A 37 -6.70 7.46 2.71
C PRO A 37 -6.54 8.98 2.64
N GLY A 38 -7.40 9.66 1.89
CA GLY A 38 -7.38 11.11 1.69
C GLY A 38 -6.58 11.59 0.46
N PHE A 39 -5.82 10.74 -0.23
CA PHE A 39 -5.07 11.12 -1.44
C PHE A 39 -6.00 11.74 -2.53
N PRO A 40 -5.61 12.79 -3.26
CA PRO A 40 -4.31 13.48 -3.27
C PRO A 40 -4.14 14.56 -2.18
N HIS A 41 -5.08 14.68 -1.25
CA HIS A 41 -4.97 15.59 -0.10
C HIS A 41 -4.14 14.95 1.04
N GLY A 42 -4.18 15.59 2.21
CA GLY A 42 -3.60 15.05 3.43
C GLY A 42 -4.33 13.80 3.93
N TYR A 43 -3.62 13.03 4.74
CA TYR A 43 -4.05 11.78 5.36
C TYR A 43 -4.54 12.02 6.79
N PRO A 44 -5.44 11.17 7.32
CA PRO A 44 -5.82 11.23 8.73
C PRO A 44 -4.66 10.78 9.63
N ASN A 45 -4.49 11.46 10.76
CA ASN A 45 -3.56 11.08 11.82
C ASN A 45 -3.90 9.68 12.37
N TYR A 46 -2.89 8.95 12.85
CA TYR A 46 -3.01 7.60 13.41
C TYR A 46 -3.53 6.52 12.44
N ALA A 47 -3.58 6.79 11.13
CA ALA A 47 -3.97 5.82 10.12
C ALA A 47 -3.02 4.60 10.10
N ASN A 48 -3.56 3.41 10.34
CA ASN A 48 -2.82 2.15 10.32
C ASN A 48 -3.34 1.27 9.17
N CYS A 49 -2.76 1.43 7.99
CA CYS A 49 -3.23 0.81 6.75
C CYS A 49 -2.35 -0.39 6.36
N THR A 50 -2.95 -1.53 6.00
CA THR A 50 -2.21 -2.71 5.51
C THR A 50 -2.81 -3.23 4.21
N TRP A 51 -1.99 -3.33 3.16
CA TRP A 51 -2.37 -3.89 1.86
C TRP A 51 -1.60 -5.18 1.57
N LEU A 52 -2.34 -6.26 1.29
CA LEU A 52 -1.78 -7.54 0.86
C LEU A 52 -1.82 -7.61 -0.68
N ILE A 53 -0.65 -7.53 -1.31
CA ILE A 53 -0.52 -7.66 -2.77
C ILE A 53 -0.34 -9.13 -3.14
N ILE A 54 -1.22 -9.66 -3.99
CA ILE A 54 -1.20 -11.04 -4.47
C ILE A 54 -1.11 -11.04 -6.00
N THR A 55 -0.35 -11.99 -6.55
CA THR A 55 -0.27 -12.25 -7.99
C THR A 55 -0.27 -13.75 -8.26
N GLY A 56 -0.43 -14.14 -9.53
CA GLY A 56 -0.41 -15.55 -9.93
C GLY A 56 0.94 -16.23 -9.71
N GLU A 57 0.95 -17.56 -9.71
CA GLU A 57 2.17 -18.35 -9.57
C GLU A 57 3.25 -17.93 -10.59
N ARG A 58 4.51 -17.89 -10.14
CA ARG A 58 5.71 -17.54 -10.93
C ARG A 58 5.80 -16.08 -11.41
N ASN A 59 4.80 -15.24 -11.14
CA ASN A 59 4.93 -13.79 -11.31
C ASN A 59 5.83 -13.19 -10.23
N ARG A 60 6.38 -12.00 -10.52
CA ARG A 60 7.14 -11.18 -9.56
C ARG A 60 6.48 -9.82 -9.39
N ILE A 61 6.25 -9.40 -8.15
CA ILE A 61 5.76 -8.04 -7.86
C ILE A 61 6.94 -7.05 -8.02
N GLN A 62 6.69 -5.99 -8.78
CA GLN A 62 7.49 -4.77 -8.78
C GLN A 62 6.61 -3.65 -8.23
N LEU A 63 7.11 -2.90 -7.25
CA LEU A 63 6.44 -1.75 -6.64
C LEU A 63 7.22 -0.48 -6.97
N SER A 64 6.51 0.62 -7.22
CA SER A 64 7.07 1.94 -7.49
C SER A 64 6.20 3.02 -6.85
N PHE A 65 6.80 3.90 -6.05
CA PHE A 65 6.12 5.06 -5.49
C PHE A 65 6.07 6.17 -6.56
N VAL A 66 4.86 6.58 -6.94
CA VAL A 66 4.61 7.71 -7.86
C VAL A 66 4.58 9.02 -7.08
N THR A 67 4.11 8.96 -5.84
CA THR A 67 4.17 10.06 -4.86
C THR A 67 4.37 9.44 -3.48
N LEU A 68 5.19 10.08 -2.65
CA LEU A 68 5.43 9.69 -1.26
C LEU A 68 5.71 10.95 -0.42
N ALA A 69 4.73 11.36 0.38
CA ALA A 69 4.88 12.42 1.38
C ALA A 69 4.48 11.87 2.77
N LEU A 70 5.42 11.94 3.70
CA LEU A 70 5.35 11.44 5.08
C LEU A 70 5.73 12.56 6.04
N GLU A 71 5.28 12.50 7.28
CA GLU A 71 5.84 13.32 8.36
C GLU A 71 7.21 12.74 8.79
N GLU A 72 8.25 13.57 8.83
CA GLU A 72 9.60 13.17 9.22
C GLU A 72 9.62 12.71 10.69
N ASP A 73 10.42 11.68 11.01
CA ASP A 73 10.51 10.97 12.30
C ASP A 73 9.21 10.31 12.85
N PHE A 74 8.02 10.61 12.32
CA PHE A 74 6.74 10.08 12.83
C PHE A 74 6.06 9.02 11.93
N ASP A 75 6.10 9.19 10.62
CA ASP A 75 5.43 8.30 9.64
C ASP A 75 6.39 7.27 9.04
N ILE A 76 5.88 6.06 8.74
CA ILE A 76 6.65 5.02 8.01
C ILE A 76 5.78 4.26 7.00
N VAL A 77 6.38 3.88 5.88
CA VAL A 77 5.82 2.89 4.94
C VAL A 77 6.76 1.69 4.87
N SER A 78 6.29 0.55 5.36
CA SER A 78 7.04 -0.71 5.39
C SER A 78 6.57 -1.68 4.29
N VAL A 79 7.50 -2.30 3.58
CA VAL A 79 7.23 -3.28 2.52
C VAL A 79 7.80 -4.64 2.91
N TYR A 80 6.97 -5.68 2.83
CA TYR A 80 7.30 -7.04 3.24
C TYR A 80 7.16 -8.01 2.06
N ASP A 81 8.05 -8.99 2.00
CA ASP A 81 7.91 -10.14 1.10
C ASP A 81 7.33 -11.32 1.91
N GLY A 82 6.25 -11.92 1.40
CA GLY A 82 5.42 -12.88 2.13
C GLY A 82 4.44 -12.25 3.14
N GLN A 83 3.74 -13.12 3.90
CA GLN A 83 2.70 -12.71 4.84
C GLN A 83 3.28 -11.87 6.00
N PRO A 84 2.64 -10.75 6.42
CA PRO A 84 3.11 -9.94 7.53
C PRO A 84 3.22 -10.76 8.82
N SER A 85 4.43 -10.85 9.37
CA SER A 85 4.72 -11.59 10.60
C SER A 85 5.90 -10.93 11.33
N PRO A 86 6.03 -11.08 12.66
CA PRO A 86 7.21 -10.56 13.37
C PRO A 86 8.55 -11.13 12.89
N GLY A 87 8.53 -12.24 12.12
CA GLY A 87 9.72 -12.92 11.61
C GLY A 87 10.22 -12.49 10.23
N ASN A 88 9.44 -11.73 9.43
CA ASN A 88 9.89 -11.26 8.09
C ASN A 88 10.30 -9.77 8.04
N LEU A 89 10.60 -9.16 9.20
CA LEU A 89 11.23 -7.85 9.32
C LEU A 89 12.67 -7.84 8.77
N LYS A 90 12.81 -7.60 7.45
CA LYS A 90 14.08 -7.34 6.78
C LYS A 90 14.51 -5.87 6.97
N LEU A 91 14.91 -5.50 8.19
CA LEU A 91 15.73 -4.30 8.36
C LEU A 91 17.08 -4.49 7.66
N LYS A 92 17.52 -3.47 6.92
CA LYS A 92 18.89 -3.30 6.44
C LYS A 92 19.17 -1.80 6.30
#